data_AF-A0A2D7U7U9-F1
#
_entry.id   AF-A0A2D7U7U9-F1
#
_cell.length_a   1.000
_cell.length_b   1.000
_cell.length_c   1.000
_cell.angle_alpha   90.00
_cell.angle_beta   90.00
_cell.angle_gamma   90.00
#
_symmetry.space_group_name_H-M   'P 1'
#
loop_
_entity.id
_entity.type
_entity.pdbx_description
1 polymer ?
#
loop_
_entity_poly.entity_id
_entity_poly.type
_entity_poly.pdbx_seq_one_letter_code
_entity_poly.pdbx_strand_id
1 'polypeptide(L)'
;MHDGIIYGLIDNGVLAFATVLGIDIDKYFKGSGVNGALYGALIGNSLSDFLGAIVDFPLMLALNITFGCLLVIPMVWFILLFKKQ
;
A
#
# COMPACT_ATOMS: atom_id res chain seq x y z
N MET A 1 23.28 -10.33 -3.01
CA MET A 1 22.76 -10.62 -1.64
C MET A 1 22.40 -9.34 -0.89
N HIS A 2 23.24 -8.30 -0.92
CA HIS A 2 22.95 -7.01 -0.28
C HIS A 2 21.78 -6.25 -0.93
N ASP A 3 21.63 -6.31 -2.25
CA ASP A 3 20.59 -5.57 -2.98
C ASP A 3 19.17 -6.01 -2.60
N GLY A 4 18.97 -7.32 -2.39
CA GLY A 4 17.68 -7.85 -1.94
C GLY A 4 17.30 -7.42 -0.53
N ILE A 5 18.28 -7.19 0.36
CA ILE A 5 18.01 -6.66 1.71
C ILE A 5 17.59 -5.20 1.63
N ILE A 6 18.30 -4.40 0.82
CA ILE A 6 17.95 -2.98 0.63
C ILE A 6 16.57 -2.86 -0.01
N TYR A 7 16.28 -3.65 -1.06
CA TYR A 7 14.97 -3.71 -1.68
C TYR A 7 13.89 -4.08 -0.66
N GLY A 8 14.10 -5.15 0.12
CA GLY A 8 13.14 -5.60 1.13
C GLY A 8 12.90 -4.56 2.23
N LEU A 9 13.91 -3.77 2.61
CA LEU A 9 13.77 -2.66 3.56
C LEU A 9 12.99 -1.49 2.98
N ILE A 10 13.23 -1.13 1.71
CA ILE A 10 12.46 -0.06 1.05
C ILE A 10 11.01 -0.51 0.91
N ASP A 11 10.79 -1.73 0.42
CA ASP A 11 9.47 -2.26 0.14
C ASP A 11 8.60 -2.34 1.41
N ASN A 12 9.07 -3.09 2.41
CA ASN A 12 8.34 -3.24 3.67
C ASN A 12 8.38 -1.97 4.52
N GLY A 13 9.40 -1.13 4.38
CA GLY A 13 9.51 0.12 5.11
C GLY A 13 8.47 1.15 4.67
N VAL A 14 8.30 1.33 3.35
CA VAL A 14 7.26 2.20 2.79
C VAL A 14 5.87 1.69 3.15
N LEU A 15 5.65 0.37 3.03
CA LEU A 15 4.41 -0.27 3.45
C LEU A 15 4.10 -0.03 4.93
N ALA A 16 5.06 -0.29 5.81
CA ALA A 16 4.88 -0.14 7.25
C ALA A 16 4.63 1.32 7.64
N PHE A 17 5.39 2.25 7.07
CA PHE A 17 5.21 3.68 7.32
C PHE A 17 3.81 4.15 6.91
N ALA A 18 3.36 3.81 5.69
CA ALA A 18 2.03 4.19 5.21
C ALA A 18 0.91 3.54 6.04
N THR A 19 1.12 2.30 6.52
CA THR A 19 0.18 1.61 7.41
C THR A 19 0.04 2.33 8.76
N VAL A 20 1.16 2.69 9.39
CA VAL A 20 1.15 3.42 10.68
C VAL A 20 0.52 4.80 10.51
N LEU A 21 0.88 5.52 9.45
CA LEU A 21 0.27 6.82 9.14
C LEU A 21 -1.25 6.67 8.92
N GLY A 22 -1.67 5.62 8.21
CA GLY A 22 -3.08 5.32 8.00
C GLY A 22 -3.82 5.09 9.31
N ILE A 23 -3.25 4.33 10.25
CA ILE A 23 -3.80 4.12 11.60
C ILE A 23 -4.02 5.46 12.31
N ASP A 24 -3.03 6.34 12.28
CA ASP A 24 -3.09 7.62 12.97
C ASP A 24 -4.12 8.56 12.33
N ILE A 25 -4.23 8.57 11.00
CA ILE A 25 -5.25 9.31 10.26
C ILE A 25 -6.67 8.81 10.63
N ASP A 26 -6.89 7.49 10.62
CA ASP A 26 -8.21 6.93 10.95
C ASP A 26 -8.59 7.23 12.41
N LYS A 27 -7.65 7.11 13.34
CA LYS A 27 -7.86 7.51 14.76
C LYS A 27 -8.10 9.01 14.91
N TYR A 28 -7.43 9.86 14.13
CA TYR A 28 -7.67 11.30 14.11
C TYR A 28 -9.14 11.61 13.75
N PHE A 29 -9.74 10.82 12.86
CA PHE A 29 -11.16 10.89 12.52
C PHE A 29 -12.09 10.05 13.42
N LYS A 30 -11.63 9.67 14.62
CA LYS A 30 -12.36 8.88 15.63
C LYS A 30 -12.70 7.43 15.20
N GLY A 31 -12.01 6.91 14.20
CA GLY A 31 -12.06 5.49 13.83
C GLY A 31 -11.27 4.60 14.80
N SER A 32 -11.37 3.28 14.61
CA SER A 32 -10.64 2.29 15.42
C SER A 32 -9.16 2.15 15.02
N GLY A 33 -8.77 2.71 13.88
CA GLY A 33 -7.45 2.52 13.26
C GLY A 33 -7.40 1.35 12.27
N VAL A 34 -8.43 0.49 12.24
CA VAL A 34 -8.45 -0.71 11.40
C VAL A 34 -8.59 -0.37 9.91
N ASN A 35 -9.49 0.55 9.57
CA ASN A 35 -9.68 0.96 8.18
C ASN A 35 -8.48 1.79 7.72
N GLY A 36 -7.93 2.62 8.61
CA GLY A 36 -6.66 3.32 8.40
C GLY A 36 -5.51 2.40 8.07
N ALA A 37 -5.30 1.36 8.89
CA ALA A 37 -4.28 0.34 8.64
C ALA A 37 -4.47 -0.34 7.28
N LEU A 38 -5.69 -0.75 6.97
CA LEU A 38 -6.01 -1.45 5.72
C LEU A 38 -5.73 -0.58 4.49
N TYR A 39 -6.26 0.64 4.44
CA TYR A 39 -6.04 1.52 3.28
C TYR A 39 -4.61 2.06 3.23
N GLY A 40 -4.01 2.34 4.39
CA GLY A 40 -2.60 2.70 4.49
C GLY A 40 -1.68 1.61 3.94
N ALA A 41 -1.96 0.34 4.25
CA ALA A 41 -1.23 -0.80 3.71
C ALA A 41 -1.39 -0.94 2.20
N LEU A 42 -2.62 -0.83 1.66
CA LEU A 42 -2.85 -0.94 0.21
C LEU A 42 -2.18 0.18 -0.58
N ILE A 43 -2.23 1.41 -0.08
CA ILE A 43 -1.54 2.56 -0.69
C ILE A 43 -0.02 2.41 -0.55
N GLY A 44 0.45 2.01 0.63
CA GLY A 44 1.87 1.75 0.90
C GLY A 44 2.45 0.70 -0.04
N ASN A 45 1.76 -0.43 -0.20
CA ASN A 45 2.13 -1.49 -1.14
C ASN A 45 2.19 -0.98 -2.58
N SER A 46 1.17 -0.21 -3.02
CA SER A 46 1.15 0.34 -4.38
C SER A 46 2.33 1.27 -4.65
N LEU A 47 2.69 2.09 -3.66
CA LEU A 47 3.86 2.98 -3.74
C LEU A 47 5.18 2.22 -3.68
N SER A 48 5.28 1.22 -2.81
CA SER A 48 6.50 0.43 -2.64
C SER A 48 6.81 -0.41 -3.88
N ASP A 49 5.79 -1.05 -4.45
CA ASP A 49 5.87 -1.78 -5.73
C ASP A 49 6.26 -0.86 -6.88
N PHE A 50 5.74 0.38 -6.93
CA PHE A 50 6.16 1.35 -7.94
C PHE A 50 7.65 1.67 -7.80
N LEU A 51 8.10 2.00 -6.60
CA LEU A 51 9.50 2.37 -6.32
C LEU A 51 10.46 1.21 -6.61
N GLY A 52 10.07 -0.03 -6.30
CA GLY A 52 10.83 -1.21 -6.66
C GLY A 52 10.83 -1.45 -8.18
N ALA A 53 9.66 -1.37 -8.81
CA ALA A 53 9.51 -1.72 -10.21
C ALA A 53 10.19 -0.73 -11.17
N ILE A 54 10.28 0.56 -10.84
CA ILE A 54 11.00 1.53 -11.70
C ILE A 54 12.52 1.31 -11.70
N VAL A 55 13.05 0.58 -10.72
CA VAL A 55 14.48 0.22 -10.65
C VAL A 55 14.78 -0.98 -11.54
N ASP A 56 13.89 -1.98 -11.55
CA ASP A 56 14.14 -3.27 -12.17
C ASP A 56 13.45 -3.49 -13.53
N PHE A 57 12.44 -2.68 -13.87
CA PHE A 57 11.60 -2.88 -15.05
C PHE A 57 11.42 -1.61 -15.90
N PRO A 58 11.04 -1.76 -17.20
CA PRO A 58 10.63 -0.63 -18.02
C PRO A 58 9.46 0.14 -17.40
N LEU A 59 9.46 1.46 -17.54
CA LEU A 59 8.46 2.35 -16.95
C LEU A 59 7.01 1.91 -17.23
N MET A 60 6.70 1.44 -18.44
CA MET A 60 5.34 0.99 -18.78
C MET A 60 4.90 -0.23 -17.95
N LEU A 61 5.83 -1.16 -17.68
CA LEU A 61 5.55 -2.33 -16.85
C LEU A 61 5.38 -1.92 -15.39
N ALA A 62 6.25 -1.04 -14.88
CA ALA A 62 6.13 -0.48 -13.53
C ALA A 62 4.78 0.22 -13.32
N LEU A 63 4.34 1.05 -14.27
CA LEU A 63 3.04 1.71 -14.22
C LEU A 63 1.87 0.73 -14.23
N ASN A 64 1.94 -0.34 -15.04
CA ASN A 64 0.90 -1.37 -15.07
C ASN A 64 0.83 -2.16 -13.75
N ILE A 65 1.98 -2.47 -13.13
CA ILE A 65 2.03 -3.09 -11.80
C ILE A 65 1.35 -2.18 -10.78
N THR A 66 1.76 -0.91 -10.70
CA THR A 66 1.18 0.07 -9.78
C THR A 66 -0.31 0.26 -10.00
N PHE A 67 -0.76 0.32 -11.25
CA PHE A 67 -2.18 0.41 -11.57
C PHE A 67 -2.95 -0.83 -11.08
N GLY A 68 -2.39 -2.02 -11.25
CA GLY A 68 -2.94 -3.26 -10.70
C GLY A 68 -3.11 -3.20 -9.17
N CYS A 69 -2.11 -2.73 -8.44
CA CYS A 69 -2.18 -2.58 -6.99
C CYS A 69 -3.25 -1.54 -6.57
N LEU A 70 -3.33 -0.41 -7.29
CA LEU A 70 -4.33 0.63 -7.03
C LEU A 70 -5.77 0.17 -7.29
N LEU A 71 -6.00 -0.71 -8.27
CA LEU A 71 -7.33 -1.28 -8.58
C LEU A 71 -7.91 -2.12 -7.43
N VAL A 72 -7.05 -2.67 -6.55
CA VAL A 72 -7.50 -3.44 -5.38
C VAL A 72 -8.14 -2.54 -4.32
N ILE A 73 -7.72 -1.27 -4.22
CA ILE A 73 -8.25 -0.31 -3.23
C ILE A 73 -9.77 -0.12 -3.37
N PRO A 74 -10.33 0.27 -4.52
CA PRO A 74 -11.77 0.42 -4.68
C PRO A 74 -12.51 -0.91 -4.55
N MET A 75 -11.89 -2.05 -4.90
CA MET A 75 -12.46 -3.38 -4.68
C MET A 75 -12.65 -3.68 -3.19
N VAL A 76 -11.63 -3.43 -2.38
CA VAL A 76 -11.70 -3.60 -0.92
C VAL A 76 -12.73 -2.66 -0.31
N TRP A 77 -12.78 -1.41 -0.75
CA TRP A 77 -13.81 -0.46 -0.34
C TRP A 77 -15.22 -0.97 -0.65
N PHE A 78 -15.43 -1.50 -1.86
CA PHE A 78 -16.70 -2.08 -2.27
C PHE A 78 -17.08 -3.28 -1.39
N ILE A 79 -16.15 -4.18 -1.08
CA ILE A 79 -16.39 -5.32 -0.18
C ILE A 79 -16.82 -4.84 1.21
N LEU A 80 -16.14 -3.84 1.76
CA LEU A 80 -16.45 -3.30 3.08
C LEU A 80 -17.80 -2.57 3.12
N LEU A 81 -18.27 -2.03 1.99
CA LEU A 81 -19.60 -1.42 1.90
C LEU A 81 -20.73 -2.43 2.19
N PHE A 82 -20.56 -3.69 1.76
CA PHE A 82 -21.56 -4.75 1.95
C PHE A 82 -21.33 -5.59 3.20
N LYS A 83 -20.12 -5.52 3.78
CA LYS A 83 -19.82 -6.20 5.02
C LYS A 83 -20.40 -5.37 6.17
N LYS A 84 -21.56 -5.79 6.71
CA LYS A 84 -22.11 -5.21 7.96
C LYS A 84 -21.00 -5.20 9.01
N GLN A 85 -20.63 -4.00 9.47
CA GLN A 85 -19.82 -3.82 10.68
C GLN A 85 -20.66 -4.13 11.92
#